data_AF-J9FZD4-F1
#
_entry.id   AF-J9FZD4-F1
#
_cell.length_a   1.000
_cell.length_b   1.000
_cell.length_c   1.000
_cell.angle_alpha   90.00
_cell.angle_beta   90.00
_cell.angle_gamma   90.00
#
_symmetry.space_group_name_H-M   'P 1'
#
loop_
_entity.id
_entity.type
_entity.pdbx_description
1 polymer ?
#
loop_
_entity_poly.entity_id
_entity_poly.type
_entity_poly.pdbx_seq_one_letter_code
_entity_poly.pdbx_strand_id
1 'polypeptide(L)' 'MAFLSDIEIAQSTQMQPIEEIAEKAHVDNKYLENYGKYKAKVELSYLD' A
#
# COMPACT_ATOMS: atom_id res chain seq x y z
N MET A 1 -15.31 -28.04 1.44
CA MET A 1 -14.46 -26.92 0.98
C MET A 1 -13.36 -26.75 2.00
N ALA A 2 -12.10 -26.69 1.57
CA ALA A 2 -11.03 -26.26 2.47
C ALA A 2 -11.08 -24.74 2.55
N PHE A 3 -11.27 -24.19 3.75
CA PHE A 3 -11.09 -22.77 3.98
C PHE A 3 -9.59 -22.54 4.17
N LEU A 4 -9.05 -21.62 3.38
CA LEU A 4 -7.68 -21.16 3.57
C LEU A 4 -7.57 -20.42 4.91
N SER A 5 -6.41 -20.53 5.55
CA SER A 5 -6.05 -19.70 6.69
C SER A 5 -5.83 -18.25 6.25
N ASP A 6 -5.92 -17.31 7.19
CA ASP A 6 -5.74 -15.87 6.91
C ASP A 6 -4.39 -15.57 6.24
N ILE A 7 -3.33 -16.27 6.64
CA ILE A 7 -2.00 -16.09 6.06
C ILE A 7 -1.90 -16.63 4.63
N GLU A 8 -2.57 -17.75 4.32
CA GLU A 8 -2.62 -18.29 2.95
C GLU A 8 -3.37 -17.35 2.01
N ILE A 9 -4.47 -16.74 2.49
CA ILE A 9 -5.22 -15.73 1.74
C ILE A 9 -4.31 -14.52 1.46
N ALA A 10 -3.63 -14.00 2.49
CA ALA A 10 -2.73 -12.85 2.34
C ALA A 10 -1.58 -13.14 1.36
N GLN A 11 -0.97 -14.33 1.43
CA GLN A 11 0.12 -14.74 0.53
C GLN A 11 -0.32 -14.95 -0.92
N SER A 12 -1.57 -15.37 -1.14
CA SER A 12 -2.13 -15.54 -2.49
C SER A 12 -2.46 -14.22 -3.20
N THR A 13 -2.43 -13.09 -2.48
CA THR A 13 -2.85 -11.80 -3.00
C THR A 13 -1.77 -11.19 -3.91
N GLN A 14 -2.18 -10.76 -5.11
CA GLN A 14 -1.33 -9.96 -5.98
C GLN A 14 -1.30 -8.51 -5.49
N MET A 15 -0.26 -8.16 -4.73
CA MET A 15 -0.15 -6.82 -4.15
C MET A 15 0.16 -5.76 -5.22
N GLN A 16 -0.56 -4.64 -5.16
CA GLN A 16 -0.28 -3.44 -5.96
C GLN A 16 0.83 -2.61 -5.30
N PRO A 17 1.74 -1.97 -6.07
CA PRO A 17 2.66 -0.95 -5.54
C PRO A 17 1.93 0.08 -4.69
N ILE A 18 2.57 0.55 -3.60
CA ILE A 18 1.94 1.51 -2.69
C ILE A 18 1.57 2.84 -3.38
N GLU A 19 2.35 3.24 -4.39
CA GLU A 19 2.13 4.43 -5.20
C GLU A 19 0.79 4.39 -5.96
N GLU A 20 0.39 3.23 -6.49
CA GLU A 20 -0.92 3.06 -7.16
C GLU A 20 -2.09 3.22 -6.18
N ILE A 21 -1.89 2.83 -4.91
CA ILE A 21 -2.90 2.99 -3.85
C ILE A 21 -2.98 4.45 -3.41
N ALA A 22 -1.83 5.13 -3.30
CA ALA A 22 -1.76 6.55 -2.95
C ALA A 22 -2.44 7.43 -4.02
N GLU A 23 -2.22 7.15 -5.30
CA GLU A 23 -2.87 7.85 -6.41
C GLU A 23 -4.40 7.75 -6.33
N LYS A 24 -4.94 6.56 -6.03
CA LYS A 24 -6.38 6.35 -5.79
C LYS A 24 -6.91 7.14 -4.59
N ALA A 25 -6.06 7.41 -3.61
CA ALA A 25 -6.38 8.23 -2.43
C ALA A 25 -6.06 9.72 -2.64
N HIS A 26 -5.67 10.13 -3.85
CA HIS A 26 -5.26 11.49 -4.21
C HIS A 26 -4.04 12.02 -3.45
N VAL A 27 -3.14 11.12 -3.04
CA VAL A 27 -1.85 11.46 -2.43
C VAL A 27 -0.76 11.37 -3.51
N ASP A 28 -0.13 12.50 -3.81
CA ASP A 28 0.98 12.58 -4.75
C ASP A 28 2.22 11.84 -4.21
N ASN A 29 2.92 11.11 -5.08
CA ASN A 29 4.12 10.34 -4.75
C ASN A 29 5.22 11.17 -4.07
N LYS A 30 5.28 12.49 -4.30
CA LYS A 30 6.25 13.37 -3.62
C LYS A 30 6.06 13.43 -2.10
N TYR A 31 4.88 13.08 -1.59
CA TYR A 31 4.58 13.02 -0.16
C TYR A 31 4.77 11.61 0.43
N LEU A 32 5.26 10.65 -0.35
CA LEU A 32 5.46 9.27 0.10
C LEU A 32 6.93 9.02 0.46
N GLU A 33 7.16 8.65 1.71
CA GLU A 33 8.41 8.07 2.16
C GLU A 33 8.31 6.55 2.08
N ASN A 34 8.81 5.95 0.99
CA ASN A 34 8.66 4.52 0.71
C ASN A 34 9.54 3.62 1.60
N TYR A 35 8.94 2.53 2.09
CA TYR A 35 9.59 1.44 2.85
C TYR A 35 9.45 0.13 2.07
N GLY A 36 10.22 0.04 0.98
CA GLY A 36 10.04 -1.00 -0.04
C GLY A 36 8.87 -0.69 -0.96
N LYS A 37 8.45 -1.68 -1.76
CA LYS A 37 7.48 -1.46 -2.85
C LYS A 37 6.02 -1.28 -2.40
N TYR A 38 5.67 -1.79 -1.23
CA TYR A 38 4.28 -2.01 -0.83
C TYR A 38 3.89 -1.32 0.48
N LYS A 39 4.76 -0.43 0.99
CA LYS A 39 4.55 0.33 2.22
C LYS A 39 5.20 1.70 2.08
N ALA A 40 4.54 2.73 2.59
CA ALA A 40 5.07 4.08 2.67
C ALA A 40 4.51 4.79 3.90
N LYS A 41 5.21 5.83 4.37
CA LYS A 41 4.62 6.86 5.24
C LYS A 41 4.20 8.04 4.38
N VAL A 42 3.16 8.75 4.81
CA VAL A 42 2.76 10.01 4.21
C VAL A 42 3.42 11.14 5.02
N GLU A 43 4.13 12.04 4.34
CA GLU A 43 4.70 13.21 4.96
C GLU A 43 3.61 14.19 5.42
N LEU A 44 3.84 14.88 6.55
CA LEU A 44 2.88 15.85 7.10
C LEU A 44 2.72 17.09 6.23
N SER A 45 3.71 17.41 5.38
CA SER A 45 3.66 18.50 4.40
C SER A 45 2.50 18.36 3.40
N TYR A 46 1.86 17.19 3.35
CA TYR A 46 0.61 16.97 2.61
C TYR A 46 -0.60 17.72 3.20
N LEU A 47 -0.55 18.09 4.48
CA LEU A 47 -1.66 18.75 5.20
C LEU A 47 -1.57 20.28 5.21
N ASP A 48 -0.46 20.84 4.71
CA ASP A 48 -0.23 22.28 4.60
C ASP A 48 -0.87 22.86 3.32
#